data_AF-A0A3P8WCW9-F1
#
_entry.id   AF-A0A3P8WCW9-F1
#
_cell.length_a   1.000
_cell.length_b   1.000
_cell.length_c   1.000
_cell.angle_alpha   90.00
_cell.angle_beta   90.00
_cell.angle_gamma   90.00
#
_symmetry.space_group_name_H-M   'P 1'
#
loop_
_entity.id
_entity.type
_entity.pdbx_description
1 polymer ?
#
loop_
_entity_poly.entity_id
_entity_poly.type
_entity_poly.pdbx_seq_one_letter_code
_entity_poly.pdbx_strand_id
1 'polypeptide(L)'
;MSLSLSLSLSLSLSLSLSLSLSVTANMLDTMLLRNGWKHGSERRTDESNSSTDTVFPQNILLCHCNHHCPENSVNNTCITNGYCFTMVEEEEGGVVVLTAGCLGLAGSEFQCRDTGKARSRRALECCTDQDYCNRDLHPTLPPLVTSGMTPGPAHD
;
A
#
# COMPACT_ATOMS: atom_id res chain seq x y z
N MET A 1 15.53 -16.18 51.20
CA MET A 1 14.39 -16.66 50.38
C MET A 1 13.98 -15.63 49.32
N SER A 2 14.07 -14.32 49.57
CA SER A 2 13.69 -13.28 48.60
C SER A 2 14.72 -13.01 47.49
N LEU A 3 16.03 -13.05 47.79
CA LEU A 3 17.09 -12.84 46.78
C LEU A 3 17.19 -13.99 45.76
N SER A 4 16.86 -15.21 46.18
CA SER A 4 16.85 -16.38 45.28
C SER A 4 15.68 -16.33 44.29
N LEU A 5 14.54 -15.75 44.68
CA LEU A 5 13.39 -15.55 43.81
C LEU A 5 13.60 -14.41 42.81
N SER A 6 14.31 -13.34 43.19
CA SER A 6 14.61 -12.25 42.25
C SER A 6 15.64 -12.66 41.19
N LEU A 7 16.66 -13.45 41.56
CA LEU A 7 17.62 -14.00 40.60
C LEU A 7 16.94 -14.98 39.62
N SER A 8 16.04 -15.84 40.09
CA SER A 8 15.33 -16.78 39.20
C SER A 8 14.40 -16.08 38.22
N LEU A 9 13.71 -15.00 38.63
CA LEU A 9 12.91 -14.16 37.74
C LEU A 9 13.78 -13.42 36.71
N SER A 10 14.95 -12.93 37.11
CA SER A 10 15.85 -12.24 36.17
C SER A 10 16.43 -13.18 35.10
N LEU A 11 16.76 -14.43 35.47
CA LEU A 11 17.22 -15.46 34.55
C LEU A 11 16.10 -15.91 33.59
N SER A 12 14.85 -16.00 34.05
CA SER A 12 13.74 -16.40 33.19
C SER A 12 13.38 -15.31 32.17
N LEU A 13 13.40 -14.02 32.56
CA LEU A 13 13.17 -12.89 31.64
C LEU A 13 14.28 -12.76 30.59
N SER A 14 15.54 -12.98 30.98
CA SER A 14 16.67 -12.93 30.03
C SER A 14 16.65 -14.11 29.05
N LEU A 15 16.27 -15.30 29.51
CA LEU A 15 16.14 -16.48 28.64
C LEU A 15 14.97 -16.34 27.66
N SER A 16 13.83 -15.77 28.08
CA SER A 16 12.68 -15.53 27.20
C SER A 16 12.97 -14.47 26.15
N LEU A 17 13.66 -13.38 26.51
CA LEU A 17 14.07 -12.34 25.55
C LEU A 17 15.05 -12.91 24.51
N SER A 18 15.99 -13.75 24.95
CA SER A 18 16.96 -14.43 24.07
C SER A 18 16.27 -15.39 23.10
N LEU A 19 15.26 -16.13 23.57
CA LEU A 19 14.46 -17.04 22.72
C LEU A 19 13.59 -16.28 21.72
N SER A 20 13.06 -15.12 22.11
CA SER A 20 12.27 -14.28 21.19
C SER A 20 13.12 -13.70 20.06
N LEU A 21 14.36 -13.31 20.34
CA LEU A 21 15.29 -12.75 19.36
C LEU A 21 15.85 -13.82 18.40
N SER A 22 16.01 -15.06 18.87
CA SER A 22 16.44 -16.17 18.00
C SER A 22 15.33 -16.65 17.07
N VAL A 23 14.06 -16.63 17.51
CA VAL A 23 12.91 -16.97 16.67
C VAL A 23 12.71 -15.95 15.55
N THR A 24 12.91 -14.66 15.79
CA THR A 24 12.80 -13.62 14.75
C THR A 24 13.94 -13.69 13.71
N ALA A 25 15.16 -14.02 14.13
CA ALA A 25 16.29 -14.23 13.22
C ALA A 25 16.05 -15.42 12.27
N ASN A 26 15.53 -16.54 12.80
CA ASN A 26 15.27 -17.76 12.02
C ASN A 26 14.17 -17.59 10.95
N MET A 27 13.21 -16.69 11.17
CA MET A 27 12.13 -16.39 10.20
C MET A 27 12.61 -15.50 9.04
N LEU A 28 13.64 -14.68 9.25
CA LEU A 28 14.23 -13.86 8.18
C LEU A 28 15.10 -14.70 7.24
N ASP A 29 15.83 -15.69 7.79
CA ASP A 29 16.71 -16.59 7.04
C ASP A 29 15.94 -17.51 6.08
N THR A 30 14.73 -17.95 6.47
CA THR A 30 13.86 -18.78 5.62
C THR A 30 13.27 -18.02 4.42
N MET A 31 13.21 -16.69 4.47
CA MET A 31 12.75 -15.85 3.35
C MET A 31 13.87 -15.50 2.37
N LEU A 32 15.15 -15.55 2.77
CA LEU A 32 16.29 -15.20 1.91
C LEU A 32 16.86 -16.39 1.10
N LEU A 33 16.61 -17.64 1.53
CA LEU A 33 17.12 -18.83 0.83
C LEU A 33 16.28 -19.30 -0.37
N ARG A 34 15.14 -18.67 -0.66
CA ARG A 34 14.25 -19.05 -1.78
C ARG A 34 14.63 -18.41 -3.13
N ASN A 35 15.81 -17.82 -3.26
CA ASN A 35 16.26 -17.19 -4.52
C ASN A 35 17.48 -17.90 -5.13
N GLY A 36 17.80 -19.12 -4.70
CA GLY A 36 18.97 -19.87 -5.16
C GLY A 36 18.63 -21.05 -6.09
N TRP A 37 18.11 -20.81 -7.30
CA TRP A 37 18.05 -21.86 -8.32
C TRP A 37 19.25 -21.82 -9.27
N LYS A 38 20.24 -22.61 -8.86
CA LYS A 38 21.31 -23.20 -9.67
C LYS A 38 20.73 -24.40 -10.44
N HIS A 39 20.76 -24.37 -11.76
CA HIS A 39 20.70 -25.60 -12.56
C HIS A 39 21.62 -25.50 -13.77
N GLY A 40 22.74 -26.23 -13.69
CA GLY A 40 23.44 -26.74 -14.85
C GLY A 40 23.43 -28.26 -14.77
N SER A 41 22.97 -28.93 -15.83
CA SER A 41 23.43 -30.27 -16.25
C SER A 41 22.83 -30.62 -17.63
N GLU A 42 23.65 -31.25 -18.48
CA GLU A 42 23.50 -31.42 -19.93
C GLU A 42 22.56 -32.56 -20.41
N ARG A 43 22.01 -32.35 -21.63
CA ARG A 43 21.65 -33.30 -22.73
C ARG A 43 20.66 -34.47 -22.48
N ARG A 44 19.53 -34.51 -23.23
CA ARG A 44 19.35 -35.15 -24.56
C ARG A 44 17.95 -34.86 -25.19
N THR A 45 18.00 -34.51 -26.47
CA THR A 45 17.11 -34.67 -27.65
C THR A 45 15.57 -34.84 -27.56
N ASP A 46 14.92 -34.00 -28.39
CA ASP A 46 13.67 -34.14 -29.19
C ASP A 46 12.28 -33.65 -28.70
N GLU A 47 11.79 -32.68 -29.50
CA GLU A 47 10.43 -32.28 -29.87
C GLU A 47 9.47 -31.57 -28.89
N SER A 48 9.17 -30.31 -29.27
CA SER A 48 7.87 -29.62 -29.19
C SER A 48 7.18 -29.46 -27.84
N ASN A 49 7.52 -28.37 -27.14
CA ASN A 49 6.58 -27.23 -27.02
C ASN A 49 7.29 -26.04 -26.38
N SER A 50 7.24 -24.91 -27.08
CA SER A 50 7.76 -23.62 -26.65
C SER A 50 6.96 -23.10 -25.45
N SER A 51 7.40 -23.44 -24.24
CA SER A 51 7.02 -22.71 -23.03
C SER A 51 8.10 -21.69 -22.73
N THR A 52 8.13 -20.61 -23.52
CA THR A 52 8.71 -19.35 -23.06
C THR A 52 8.00 -18.98 -21.77
N ASP A 53 8.69 -19.12 -20.64
CA ASP A 53 8.31 -18.50 -19.37
C ASP A 53 8.40 -16.98 -19.60
N THR A 54 7.31 -16.41 -20.11
CA THR A 54 7.15 -14.97 -20.20
C THR A 54 7.02 -14.49 -18.76
N VAL A 55 8.15 -14.12 -18.17
CA VAL A 55 8.19 -13.19 -17.04
C VAL A 55 7.43 -11.96 -17.53
N PHE A 56 6.15 -11.87 -17.18
CA PHE A 56 5.35 -10.69 -17.49
C PHE A 56 6.15 -9.50 -16.96
N PRO A 57 6.46 -8.49 -17.79
CA PRO A 57 6.98 -7.25 -17.23
C PRO A 57 5.97 -6.82 -16.19
N GLN A 58 6.38 -6.77 -14.93
CA GLN A 58 5.59 -6.08 -13.91
C GLN A 58 5.38 -4.69 -14.51
N ASN A 59 4.14 -4.30 -14.78
CA ASN A 59 3.85 -3.03 -15.44
C ASN A 59 4.30 -1.91 -14.51
N ILE A 60 5.52 -1.42 -14.71
CA ILE A 60 6.10 -0.33 -13.93
C ILE A 60 5.45 0.96 -14.45
N LEU A 61 4.81 1.68 -13.55
CA LEU A 61 4.10 2.93 -13.81
C LEU A 61 4.75 4.06 -13.01
N LEU A 62 5.04 5.18 -13.68
CA LEU A 62 5.49 6.40 -13.04
C LEU A 62 4.29 7.28 -12.72
N CYS A 63 4.23 7.85 -11.53
CA CYS A 63 3.14 8.73 -11.11
C CYS A 63 3.67 10.04 -10.55
N HIS A 64 2.88 11.10 -10.66
CA HIS A 64 3.14 12.30 -9.88
C HIS A 64 2.80 12.02 -8.40
N CYS A 65 3.62 12.53 -7.48
CA CYS A 65 3.31 12.52 -6.05
C CYS A 65 3.48 13.91 -5.45
N ASN A 66 2.71 14.21 -4.41
CA ASN A 66 2.90 15.39 -3.57
C ASN A 66 2.51 15.06 -2.13
N HIS A 67 3.00 15.84 -1.16
CA HIS A 67 2.76 15.69 0.29
C HIS A 67 3.33 14.40 0.94
N HIS A 68 3.09 13.22 0.35
CA HIS A 68 3.53 11.91 0.81
C HIS A 68 4.36 11.17 -0.24
N CYS A 69 5.33 11.86 -0.83
CA CYS A 69 6.30 11.20 -1.69
C CYS A 69 7.28 10.34 -0.86
N PRO A 70 7.77 9.21 -1.40
CA PRO A 70 8.91 8.50 -0.82
C PRO A 70 10.12 9.43 -0.63
N GLU A 71 10.92 9.21 0.42
CA GLU A 71 12.08 10.07 0.71
C GLU A 71 13.10 10.15 -0.44
N ASN A 72 13.22 9.07 -1.21
CA ASN A 72 14.12 8.98 -2.36
C ASN A 72 13.45 9.38 -3.69
N SER A 73 12.26 9.99 -3.65
CA SER A 73 11.59 10.50 -4.84
C SER A 73 12.39 11.65 -5.47
N VAL A 74 12.45 11.67 -6.79
CA VAL A 74 13.07 12.75 -7.56
C VAL A 74 11.98 13.40 -8.40
N ASN A 75 11.97 14.73 -8.47
CA ASN A 75 11.00 15.49 -9.28
C ASN A 75 9.53 15.13 -8.99
N ASN A 76 9.17 14.91 -7.71
CA ASN A 76 7.79 14.60 -7.32
C ASN A 76 7.22 13.39 -8.07
N THR A 77 8.05 12.35 -8.19
CA THR A 77 7.73 11.12 -8.94
C THR A 77 7.89 9.90 -8.04
N CYS A 78 6.90 9.02 -8.08
CA CYS A 78 6.97 7.70 -7.47
C CYS A 78 6.76 6.61 -8.54
N ILE A 79 7.22 5.40 -8.23
CA ILE A 79 7.18 4.25 -9.13
C ILE A 79 6.34 3.16 -8.48
N THR A 80 5.43 2.54 -9.24
CA THR A 80 4.56 1.46 -8.74
C THR A 80 4.31 0.38 -9.79
N ASN A 81 3.82 -0.78 -9.35
CA ASN A 81 3.22 -1.81 -10.21
C ASN A 81 1.68 -1.84 -10.13
N GLY A 82 1.09 -0.89 -9.39
CA GLY A 82 -0.35 -0.75 -9.19
C GLY A 82 -0.90 0.45 -9.95
N TYR A 83 -1.32 1.47 -9.21
CA TYR A 83 -2.11 2.60 -9.72
C TYR A 83 -1.47 3.93 -9.33
N CYS A 84 -1.59 4.93 -10.20
CA CYS A 84 -1.47 6.31 -9.77
C CYS A 84 -2.79 6.76 -9.14
N PHE A 85 -2.73 7.67 -8.17
CA PHE A 85 -3.94 8.26 -7.57
C PHE A 85 -3.84 9.77 -7.42
N THR A 86 -5.02 10.39 -7.36
CA THR A 86 -5.23 11.75 -6.85
C THR A 86 -6.41 11.73 -5.88
N MET A 87 -6.25 12.40 -4.74
CA MET A 87 -7.22 12.46 -3.65
C MET A 87 -7.47 13.91 -3.26
N VAL A 88 -8.73 14.26 -3.05
CA VAL A 88 -9.12 15.48 -2.36
C VAL A 88 -9.71 15.11 -1.00
N GLU A 89 -9.28 15.77 0.06
CA GLU A 89 -9.77 15.55 1.42
C GLU A 89 -10.00 16.88 2.14
N GLU A 90 -11.10 16.95 2.87
CA GLU A 90 -11.38 18.05 3.79
C GLU A 90 -10.87 17.66 5.19
N GLU A 91 -9.82 18.34 5.64
CA GLU A 91 -9.23 18.16 6.96
C GLU A 91 -10.01 18.90 8.05
N GLU A 92 -9.59 18.71 9.30
CA GLU A 92 -10.14 19.41 10.45
C GLU A 92 -10.00 20.94 10.27
N GLY A 93 -11.11 21.66 10.42
CA GLY A 93 -11.17 23.10 10.16
C GLY A 93 -11.61 23.47 8.73
N GLY A 94 -11.98 22.48 7.90
CA GLY A 94 -12.54 22.72 6.56
C GLY A 94 -11.49 23.04 5.48
N VAL A 95 -10.22 22.76 5.77
CA VAL A 95 -9.12 22.94 4.82
C VAL A 95 -9.20 21.83 3.78
N VAL A 96 -9.26 22.20 2.51
CA VAL A 96 -9.28 21.24 1.40
C VAL A 96 -7.86 21.01 0.90
N VAL A 97 -7.40 19.76 0.99
CA VAL A 97 -6.06 19.35 0.59
C VAL A 97 -6.15 18.39 -0.59
N LEU A 98 -5.31 18.63 -1.61
CA LEU A 98 -5.14 17.74 -2.75
C LEU A 98 -3.83 16.96 -2.61
N THR A 99 -3.91 15.64 -2.61
CA THR A 99 -2.77 14.74 -2.55
C THR A 99 -2.75 13.80 -3.76
N ALA A 100 -1.56 13.33 -4.13
CA ALA A 100 -1.33 12.46 -5.28
C ALA A 100 -0.16 11.52 -4.98
N GLY A 101 -0.16 10.35 -5.61
CA GLY A 101 0.94 9.41 -5.46
C GLY A 101 0.70 8.05 -6.09
N CYS A 102 1.33 7.04 -5.49
CA CYS A 102 1.36 5.68 -5.96
C CYS A 102 0.64 4.74 -4.99
N LEU A 103 -0.16 3.83 -5.52
CA LEU A 103 -0.70 2.68 -4.81
C LEU A 103 -0.08 1.40 -5.37
N GLY A 104 0.32 0.49 -4.48
CA GLY A 104 0.73 -0.86 -4.87
C GLY A 104 -0.45 -1.66 -5.43
N LEU A 105 -0.16 -2.72 -6.18
CA LEU A 105 -1.21 -3.53 -6.81
C LEU A 105 -2.13 -4.20 -5.79
N ALA A 106 -1.57 -4.77 -4.71
CA ALA A 106 -2.35 -5.47 -3.70
C ALA A 106 -3.19 -4.50 -2.87
N GLY A 107 -4.50 -4.75 -2.79
CA GLY A 107 -5.44 -3.93 -2.01
C GLY A 107 -5.89 -2.65 -2.70
N SER A 108 -5.37 -2.35 -3.90
CA SER A 108 -5.82 -1.21 -4.72
C SER A 108 -7.30 -1.31 -5.10
N GLU A 109 -7.83 -2.53 -5.25
CA GLU A 109 -9.23 -2.81 -5.54
C GLU A 109 -10.19 -2.34 -4.44
N PHE A 110 -9.69 -2.18 -3.22
CA PHE A 110 -10.45 -1.63 -2.09
C PHE A 110 -10.17 -0.14 -1.91
N GLN A 111 -8.93 0.30 -2.15
CA GLN A 111 -8.54 1.68 -1.96
C GLN A 111 -9.14 2.59 -3.04
N CYS A 112 -9.08 2.19 -4.31
CA CYS A 112 -9.60 2.93 -5.46
C CYS A 112 -11.13 2.87 -5.59
N ARG A 113 -11.84 2.29 -4.61
CA ARG A 113 -13.30 2.32 -4.56
C ARG A 113 -13.80 3.57 -3.86
N ASP A 114 -15.01 3.96 -4.23
CA ASP A 114 -15.67 5.17 -3.74
C ASP A 114 -15.64 5.28 -2.21
N THR A 115 -15.25 6.46 -1.72
CA THR A 115 -14.99 6.79 -0.31
C THR A 115 -16.25 7.18 0.45
N GLY A 116 -17.45 6.94 -0.09
CA GLY A 116 -18.74 7.41 0.44
C GLY A 116 -19.10 7.03 1.89
N LYS A 117 -18.29 6.21 2.58
CA LYS A 117 -18.43 5.90 4.02
C LYS A 117 -17.28 6.41 4.90
N ALA A 118 -16.38 7.23 4.36
CA ALA A 118 -15.30 7.83 5.13
C ALA A 118 -15.86 8.81 6.17
N ARG A 119 -15.16 8.92 7.31
CA ARG A 119 -15.49 9.88 8.37
C ARG A 119 -15.23 11.33 7.92
N SER A 120 -14.17 11.54 7.14
CA SER A 120 -13.86 12.79 6.47
C SER A 120 -14.50 12.83 5.08
N ARG A 121 -14.84 14.04 4.60
CA ARG A 121 -15.23 14.24 3.21
C ARG A 121 -13.98 14.11 2.37
N ARG A 122 -13.92 13.05 1.56
CA ARG A 122 -12.81 12.82 0.63
C ARG A 122 -13.30 12.11 -0.61
N ALA A 123 -12.57 12.26 -1.71
CA ALA A 123 -12.77 11.53 -2.94
C ALA A 123 -11.40 11.12 -3.50
N LEU A 124 -11.29 9.88 -3.99
CA LEU A 124 -10.07 9.31 -4.54
C LEU A 124 -10.35 8.79 -5.95
N GLU A 125 -9.51 9.16 -6.91
CA GLU A 125 -9.53 8.62 -8.25
C GLU A 125 -8.18 7.94 -8.56
N CYS A 126 -8.23 6.86 -9.33
CA CYS A 126 -7.07 6.05 -9.70
C CYS A 126 -6.99 5.84 -11.22
N CYS A 127 -5.77 5.70 -11.75
CA CYS A 127 -5.51 5.46 -13.17
C CYS A 127 -4.26 4.58 -13.40
N THR A 128 -4.20 3.94 -14.57
CA THR A 128 -3.11 3.03 -15.01
C THR A 128 -2.84 3.08 -16.52
N ASP A 129 -3.47 4.00 -17.24
CA ASP A 129 -3.48 4.11 -18.69
C ASP A 129 -2.13 4.57 -19.27
N GLN A 130 -1.42 5.44 -18.54
CA GLN A 130 -0.10 5.95 -18.94
C GLN A 130 0.68 6.53 -17.76
N ASP A 131 2.00 6.70 -17.94
CA ASP A 131 2.84 7.41 -16.97
C ASP A 131 2.30 8.82 -16.69
N TYR A 132 2.29 9.19 -15.42
CA TYR A 132 1.78 10.45 -14.89
C TYR A 132 0.30 10.72 -15.19
N CYS A 133 -0.51 9.69 -15.49
CA CYS A 133 -1.95 9.83 -15.72
C CYS A 133 -2.69 10.59 -14.62
N ASN A 134 -2.19 10.55 -13.38
CA ASN A 134 -2.82 11.21 -12.25
C ASN A 134 -2.71 12.74 -12.24
N ARG A 135 -1.94 13.34 -13.15
CA ARG A 135 -1.90 14.80 -13.32
C ARG A 135 -3.20 15.38 -13.84
N ASP A 136 -3.95 14.58 -14.60
CA ASP A 136 -5.20 14.99 -15.24
C ASP A 136 -6.43 14.56 -14.42
N LEU A 137 -6.22 13.90 -13.27
CA LEU A 137 -7.29 13.55 -12.34
C LEU A 137 -7.66 14.76 -11.48
N HIS A 138 -8.97 15.03 -11.41
CA HIS A 138 -9.53 16.18 -10.69
C HIS A 138 -10.71 15.74 -9.80
N PRO A 139 -10.47 14.90 -8.79
CA PRO A 139 -11.54 14.46 -7.89
C PRO A 139 -12.14 15.65 -7.15
N THR A 140 -13.46 15.62 -6.96
CA THR A 140 -14.20 16.66 -6.23
C THR A 140 -14.78 16.12 -4.94
N LEU A 141 -14.82 16.94 -3.89
CA LEU A 141 -15.41 16.54 -2.61
C LEU A 141 -16.88 16.14 -2.78
N PRO A 142 -17.34 15.06 -2.11
CA PRO A 142 -18.74 14.65 -2.15
C PRO A 142 -19.64 15.78 -1.64
N PRO A 143 -20.87 15.95 -2.17
CA PRO A 143 -21.78 16.99 -1.73
C PRO A 143 -22.02 16.98 -0.22
N LEU A 144 -22.23 18.15 0.38
CA LEU A 144 -22.68 18.24 1.76
C LEU A 144 -24.10 17.68 1.85
N VAL A 145 -24.28 16.59 2.60
CA VAL A 145 -25.61 16.07 2.89
C VAL A 145 -26.26 16.99 3.93
N THR A 146 -27.02 17.98 3.46
CA THR A 146 -27.94 18.72 4.33
C THR A 146 -29.08 17.78 4.70
N SER A 147 -29.05 17.24 5.92
CA SER A 147 -30.21 16.53 6.50
C SER A 147 -31.42 17.47 6.40
N GLY A 148 -32.44 17.05 5.65
CA GLY A 148 -33.49 17.91 5.12
C GLY A 148 -34.15 18.83 6.14
N MET A 149 -33.93 20.14 5.99
CA MET A 149 -34.90 21.15 6.39
C MET A 149 -35.70 21.51 5.13
N THR A 150 -36.73 20.73 4.84
CA THR A 150 -37.80 21.16 3.93
C THR A 150 -38.79 22.00 4.74
N PRO A 151 -38.93 23.32 4.50
CA PRO A 151 -40.10 24.05 4.94
C PRO A 151 -41.31 23.43 4.21
N GLY A 152 -42.20 22.77 4.94
CA GLY A 152 -43.45 22.29 4.35
C GLY A 152 -44.24 23.48 3.82
N PRO A 153 -44.91 23.37 2.65
CA PRO A 153 -45.89 24.37 2.27
C PRO A 153 -47.07 24.26 3.24
N ALA A 154 -47.27 25.32 4.04
CA ALA A 154 -48.52 25.54 4.74
C ALA A 154 -49.61 25.74 3.68
N HIS A 155 -50.50 24.76 3.54
CA HIS A 155 -51.76 24.94 2.86
C HIS A 155 -52.80 25.37 3.91
N ASP A 156 -53.27 26.60 3.73
CA ASP A 156 -54.47 27.19 4.35
C ASP A 156 -55.73 26.52 3.79
#